data_AF-A0A8T5NR83-F1
#
_entry.id   AF-A0A8T5NR83-F1
#
_cell.length_a   1.000
_cell.length_b   1.000
_cell.length_c   1.000
_cell.angle_alpha   90.00
_cell.angle_beta   90.00
_cell.angle_gamma   90.00
#
_symmetry.space_group_name_H-M   'P 1'
#
loop_
_entity.id
_entity.type
_entity.pdbx_description
1 polymer ?
#
loop_
_entity_poly.entity_id
_entity_poly.type
_entity_poly.pdbx_seq_one_letter_code
_entity_poly.pdbx_strand_id
1 'polypeptide(L)'
;WAFVSFPIAISGNIETILDDPATDWDVAKWFDGSSQRWMTYRKGATTNTFTNIDNQMGVWVHLTIVVGDKLTTGLGGNFPASQVQINLYAGWNMVGYPSQTPMAANLALAGTGATIISVYIPATPYIQDFTDLSLVTMDNGNAYWVFVPAGITWDVPFP
;
A
#
# COMPACT_ATOMS: atom_id res chain seq x y z
N TRP A 1 -14.30 0.52 -3.29
CA TRP A 1 -13.09 0.07 -2.58
C TRP A 1 -11.92 0.02 -3.55
N ALA A 2 -10.73 0.46 -3.14
CA ALA A 2 -9.53 0.48 -3.96
C ALA A 2 -8.29 0.20 -3.09
N PHE A 3 -7.33 -0.54 -3.64
CA PHE A 3 -6.00 -0.73 -3.03
C PHE A 3 -5.08 0.35 -3.59
N VAL A 4 -4.67 1.28 -2.73
CA VAL A 4 -3.88 2.45 -3.13
C VAL A 4 -2.64 2.56 -2.27
N SER A 5 -1.56 3.03 -2.88
CA SER A 5 -0.37 3.51 -2.19
C SER A 5 0.11 4.79 -2.90
N PHE A 6 1.16 5.41 -2.40
CA PHE A 6 1.82 6.52 -3.10
C PHE A 6 3.33 6.36 -2.96
N PRO A 7 4.12 6.69 -3.99
CA PRO A 7 5.55 6.46 -3.94
C PRO A 7 6.35 7.59 -3.28
N ILE A 8 5.81 8.81 -3.29
CA ILE A 8 6.53 10.01 -2.85
C ILE A 8 6.86 9.98 -1.36
N ALA A 9 8.07 10.41 -0.99
CA ALA A 9 8.57 10.31 0.39
C ALA A 9 7.95 11.35 1.32
N ILE A 10 6.68 11.15 1.68
CA ILE A 10 5.90 11.98 2.59
C ILE A 10 5.23 11.12 3.66
N SER A 11 4.97 11.73 4.81
CA SER A 11 4.15 11.13 5.87
C SER A 11 3.32 12.21 6.53
N GLY A 12 2.18 11.84 7.10
CA GLY A 12 1.32 12.82 7.74
C GLY A 12 -0.05 12.27 8.09
N ASN A 13 -0.96 13.20 8.41
CA ASN A 13 -2.35 12.87 8.66
C ASN A 13 -2.99 12.31 7.38
N ILE A 14 -3.74 11.21 7.52
CA ILE A 14 -4.32 10.50 6.38
C ILE A 14 -5.26 11.35 5.52
N GLU A 15 -6.04 12.26 6.11
CA GLU A 15 -6.93 13.15 5.35
C GLU A 15 -6.16 14.22 4.56
N THR A 16 -4.99 14.62 5.05
CA THR A 16 -4.13 15.58 4.32
C THR A 16 -3.36 14.90 3.19
N ILE A 17 -2.92 13.65 3.42
CA ILE A 17 -2.11 12.91 2.45
C ILE A 17 -2.99 12.35 1.35
N LEU A 18 -4.06 11.65 1.70
CA LEU A 18 -5.03 11.09 0.75
C LEU A 18 -6.11 12.13 0.45
N ASP A 19 -5.74 13.15 -0.30
CA ASP A 19 -6.64 14.23 -0.70
C ASP A 19 -6.56 14.39 -2.21
N ASP A 20 -7.65 14.10 -2.92
CA ASP A 20 -7.70 14.23 -4.37
C ASP A 20 -8.87 15.16 -4.73
N PRO A 21 -8.64 16.21 -5.53
CA PRO A 21 -9.68 17.20 -5.81
C PRO A 21 -10.86 16.62 -6.61
N ALA A 22 -10.72 15.44 -7.23
CA ALA A 22 -11.72 14.82 -8.08
C ALA A 22 -12.33 13.52 -7.48
N THR A 23 -11.66 12.92 -6.49
CA THR A 23 -12.00 11.63 -5.87
C THR A 23 -12.16 11.80 -4.37
N ASP A 24 -13.31 11.40 -3.84
CA ASP A 24 -13.58 11.45 -2.40
C ASP A 24 -13.67 10.03 -1.80
N TRP A 25 -13.45 9.95 -0.50
CA TRP A 25 -13.45 8.71 0.28
C TRP A 25 -13.91 8.98 1.71
N ASP A 26 -14.37 7.95 2.41
CA ASP A 26 -14.90 8.09 3.78
C ASP A 26 -14.26 7.11 4.79
N VAL A 27 -13.76 5.97 4.31
CA VAL A 27 -13.13 4.92 5.12
C VAL A 27 -11.81 4.50 4.50
N ALA A 28 -10.77 4.38 5.32
CA ALA A 28 -9.49 3.81 4.94
C ALA A 28 -9.07 2.73 5.93
N LYS A 29 -8.49 1.65 5.43
CA LYS A 29 -8.03 0.52 6.24
C LYS A 29 -6.62 0.13 5.84
N TRP A 30 -5.81 -0.18 6.84
CA TRP A 30 -4.47 -0.71 6.66
C TRP A 30 -4.31 -1.94 7.56
N PHE A 31 -3.72 -3.01 7.05
CA PHE A 31 -3.40 -4.18 7.87
C PHE A 31 -1.98 -4.01 8.42
N ASP A 32 -1.89 -3.74 9.72
CA ASP A 32 -0.63 -3.61 10.43
C ASP A 32 0.00 -4.99 10.63
N GLY A 33 1.13 -5.22 9.96
CA GLY A 33 1.90 -6.45 10.08
C GLY A 33 2.46 -6.69 11.48
N SER A 34 2.74 -5.63 12.25
CA SER A 34 3.30 -5.76 13.61
C SER A 34 2.27 -6.34 14.57
N SER A 35 1.09 -5.72 14.64
CA SER A 35 0.01 -6.17 15.52
C SER A 35 -0.88 -7.26 14.92
N GLN A 36 -0.70 -7.58 13.63
CA GLN A 36 -1.53 -8.49 12.84
C GLN A 36 -3.03 -8.12 12.92
N ARG A 37 -3.32 -6.82 12.80
CA ARG A 37 -4.69 -6.28 12.95
C ARG A 37 -5.01 -5.24 11.90
N TRP A 38 -6.31 -5.15 11.61
CA TRP A 38 -6.85 -4.06 10.81
C TRP A 38 -6.88 -2.77 11.61
N MET A 39 -6.15 -1.78 11.10
CA MET A 39 -6.21 -0.38 11.52
C MET A 39 -7.24 0.33 10.64
N THR A 40 -8.07 1.18 11.24
CA THR A 40 -9.19 1.81 10.52
C THR A 40 -9.21 3.31 10.77
N TYR A 41 -9.48 4.03 9.69
CA TYR A 41 -9.88 5.41 9.70
C TYR A 41 -11.28 5.54 9.10
N ARG A 42 -12.13 6.33 9.73
CA ARG A 42 -13.40 6.80 9.20
C ARG A 42 -13.51 8.30 9.47
N LYS A 43 -13.81 9.09 8.44
CA LYS A 43 -14.00 10.54 8.58
C LYS A 43 -15.04 10.83 9.66
N GLY A 44 -14.73 11.76 10.56
CA GLY A 44 -15.60 12.17 11.68
C GLY A 44 -15.71 11.18 12.85
N ALA A 45 -15.09 9.99 12.79
CA ALA A 45 -15.07 9.07 13.93
C ALA A 45 -14.02 9.47 14.97
N THR A 46 -14.35 9.33 16.25
CA THR A 46 -13.43 9.65 17.38
C THR A 46 -12.56 8.46 17.80
N THR A 47 -12.83 7.26 17.28
CA THR A 47 -12.15 6.01 17.65
C THR A 47 -11.22 5.49 16.55
N ASN A 48 -10.70 6.38 15.71
CA ASN A 48 -9.81 6.00 14.62
C ASN A 48 -8.47 5.48 15.17
N THR A 49 -7.99 4.38 14.60
CA THR A 49 -6.70 3.77 14.95
C THR A 49 -5.65 3.98 13.85
N PHE A 50 -6.05 4.47 12.68
CA PHE A 50 -5.17 4.72 11.53
C PHE A 50 -5.19 6.20 11.13
N THR A 51 -4.54 7.07 11.89
CA THR A 51 -4.56 8.53 11.64
C THR A 51 -3.39 9.04 10.81
N ASN A 52 -2.32 8.25 10.71
CA ASN A 52 -1.08 8.63 10.03
C ASN A 52 -0.71 7.58 8.98
N ILE A 53 -0.20 8.07 7.85
CA ILE A 53 0.18 7.27 6.69
C ILE A 53 1.51 7.76 6.13
N ASP A 54 2.27 6.86 5.53
CA ASP A 54 3.49 7.15 4.78
C ASP A 54 3.55 6.30 3.49
N ASN A 55 4.62 6.48 2.71
CA ASN A 55 4.80 5.82 1.41
C ASN A 55 5.21 4.34 1.48
N GLN A 56 5.40 3.79 2.68
CA GLN A 56 5.65 2.36 2.87
C GLN A 56 4.34 1.57 2.96
N MET A 57 3.24 2.25 3.27
CA MET A 57 1.94 1.64 3.52
C MET A 57 1.12 1.45 2.24
N GLY A 58 0.47 0.29 2.15
CA GLY A 58 -0.62 0.07 1.22
C GLY A 58 -1.95 0.24 1.95
N VAL A 59 -2.95 0.85 1.33
CA VAL A 59 -4.23 1.15 1.99
C VAL A 59 -5.42 0.67 1.18
N TRP A 60 -6.40 0.11 1.87
CA TRP A 60 -7.70 -0.23 1.32
C TRP A 60 -8.70 0.88 1.60
N VAL A 61 -9.02 1.66 0.59
CA VAL A 61 -9.85 2.86 0.72
C VAL A 61 -11.23 2.63 0.11
N HIS A 62 -12.27 3.08 0.81
CA HIS A 62 -13.62 3.15 0.28
C HIS A 62 -13.82 4.52 -0.37
N LEU A 63 -13.75 4.54 -1.70
CA LEU A 63 -14.03 5.73 -2.50
C LEU A 63 -15.55 5.94 -2.57
N THR A 64 -16.00 7.16 -2.30
CA THR A 64 -17.41 7.59 -2.35
C THR A 64 -17.73 8.32 -3.64
N ILE A 65 -16.74 9.00 -4.22
CA ILE A 65 -16.80 9.66 -5.53
C ILE A 65 -15.55 9.26 -6.28
N VAL A 66 -15.69 8.81 -7.53
CA VAL A 66 -14.56 8.44 -8.39
C VAL A 66 -14.70 9.17 -9.71
N VAL A 67 -13.74 10.03 -10.03
CA VAL A 67 -13.61 10.69 -11.32
C VAL A 67 -12.19 10.45 -11.84
N GLY A 68 -12.06 9.65 -12.90
CA GLY A 68 -10.76 9.27 -13.46
C GLY A 68 -10.18 8.01 -12.83
N ASP A 69 -8.85 7.98 -12.70
CA ASP A 69 -8.10 6.73 -12.71
C ASP A 69 -7.72 6.18 -11.33
N LYS A 70 -7.68 7.00 -10.26
CA LYS A 70 -7.40 6.62 -8.85
C LYS A 70 -7.42 7.83 -7.88
N LEU A 71 -7.47 7.55 -6.57
CA LEU A 71 -7.18 8.49 -5.48
C LEU A 71 -5.68 8.85 -5.50
N THR A 72 -5.36 10.15 -5.59
CA THR A 72 -3.98 10.66 -5.54
C THR A 72 -3.66 11.30 -4.19
N THR A 73 -2.44 11.81 -4.04
CA THR A 73 -2.05 12.60 -2.87
C THR A 73 -2.32 14.08 -3.08
N GLY A 74 -2.80 14.78 -2.05
CA GLY A 74 -3.08 16.22 -2.14
C GLY A 74 -1.82 17.08 -2.17
N LEU A 75 -0.67 16.43 -1.95
CA LEU A 75 0.64 17.04 -1.92
C LEU A 75 1.48 16.50 -3.10
N GLY A 76 2.20 17.40 -3.75
CA GLY A 76 3.29 17.03 -4.64
C GLY A 76 4.53 16.62 -3.84
N GLY A 77 5.38 15.78 -4.44
CA GLY A 77 6.62 15.34 -3.80
C GLY A 77 7.54 14.64 -4.79
N ASN A 78 8.75 14.33 -4.31
CA ASN A 78 9.71 13.54 -5.07
C ASN A 78 9.65 12.07 -4.63
N PHE A 79 10.04 11.18 -5.54
CA PHE A 79 10.37 9.80 -5.18
C PHE A 79 11.50 9.79 -4.12
N PRO A 80 11.58 8.75 -3.28
CA PRO A 80 12.67 8.60 -2.32
C PRO A 80 14.03 8.71 -3.01
N ALA A 81 14.93 9.54 -2.48
CA ALA A 81 16.28 9.73 -3.04
C ALA A 81 17.24 8.60 -2.67
N SER A 82 16.81 7.68 -1.81
CA SER A 82 17.54 6.51 -1.32
C SER A 82 16.62 5.30 -1.22
N GLN A 83 17.21 4.12 -1.07
CA GLN A 83 16.48 2.88 -0.85
C GLN A 83 15.52 2.99 0.34
N VAL A 84 14.27 2.58 0.14
CA VAL A 84 13.26 2.52 1.20
C VAL A 84 13.28 1.14 1.83
N GLN A 85 13.35 1.10 3.15
CA GLN A 85 13.32 -0.12 3.93
C GLN A 85 11.96 -0.28 4.59
N ILE A 86 11.27 -1.38 4.31
CA ILE A 86 9.96 -1.70 4.87
C ILE A 86 10.12 -2.92 5.78
N ASN A 87 9.75 -2.80 7.05
CA ASN A 87 9.76 -3.95 7.96
C ASN A 87 8.54 -4.84 7.69
N LEU A 88 8.79 -6.06 7.27
CA LEU A 88 7.79 -7.11 7.13
C LEU A 88 7.81 -7.99 8.39
N TYR A 89 6.64 -8.36 8.86
CA TYR A 89 6.43 -9.20 10.03
C TYR A 89 5.89 -10.56 9.60
N ALA A 90 6.18 -11.61 10.36
CA ALA A 90 5.67 -12.95 10.07
C ALA A 90 4.13 -12.92 9.95
N GLY A 91 3.60 -13.48 8.87
CA GLY A 91 2.20 -13.36 8.50
C GLY A 91 1.98 -12.34 7.38
N TRP A 92 0.82 -11.69 7.43
CA TRP A 92 0.37 -10.77 6.39
C TRP A 92 0.83 -9.33 6.65
N ASN A 93 1.26 -8.63 5.59
CA ASN A 93 1.73 -7.24 5.63
C ASN A 93 1.11 -6.46 4.49
N MET A 94 0.42 -5.36 4.77
CA MET A 94 -0.14 -4.51 3.72
C MET A 94 0.81 -3.35 3.44
N VAL A 95 1.38 -3.34 2.23
CA VAL A 95 2.52 -2.49 1.84
C VAL A 95 2.28 -1.77 0.52
N GLY A 96 2.95 -0.64 0.36
CA GLY A 96 3.09 0.06 -0.91
C GLY A 96 4.30 -0.42 -1.69
N TYR A 97 4.55 0.21 -2.85
CA TYR A 97 5.77 0.02 -3.63
C TYR A 97 6.37 1.40 -3.96
N PRO A 98 7.16 2.00 -3.05
CA PRO A 98 7.71 3.34 -3.21
C PRO A 98 8.93 3.39 -4.14
N SER A 99 8.75 2.91 -5.37
CA SER A 99 9.77 2.92 -6.43
C SER A 99 9.17 3.42 -7.75
N GLN A 100 9.99 4.10 -8.55
CA GLN A 100 9.56 4.62 -9.86
C GLN A 100 9.51 3.52 -10.92
N THR A 101 10.29 2.45 -10.75
CA THR A 101 10.48 1.40 -11.74
C THR A 101 9.62 0.19 -11.38
N PRO A 102 8.57 -0.13 -12.17
CA PRO A 102 7.77 -1.34 -11.95
C PRO A 102 8.65 -2.58 -12.04
N MET A 103 8.39 -3.58 -11.20
CA MET A 103 9.19 -4.79 -11.13
C MET A 103 8.32 -6.02 -10.81
N ALA A 104 8.65 -7.18 -11.39
CA ALA A 104 7.99 -8.43 -11.03
C ALA A 104 8.16 -8.73 -9.53
N ALA A 105 7.10 -9.17 -8.85
CA ALA A 105 7.09 -9.28 -7.39
C ALA A 105 8.12 -10.30 -6.88
N ASN A 106 8.41 -11.35 -7.65
CA ASN A 106 9.47 -12.31 -7.30
C ASN A 106 10.87 -11.69 -7.27
N LEU A 107 11.12 -10.66 -8.07
CA LEU A 107 12.38 -9.91 -8.07
C LEU A 107 12.35 -8.81 -7.01
N ALA A 108 11.22 -8.09 -6.91
CA ALA A 108 11.07 -6.99 -5.98
C ALA A 108 11.16 -7.45 -4.52
N LEU A 109 10.55 -8.60 -4.20
CA LEU A 109 10.53 -9.21 -2.87
C LEU A 109 11.65 -10.24 -2.67
N ALA A 110 12.66 -10.27 -3.55
CA ALA A 110 13.77 -11.19 -3.42
C ALA A 110 14.45 -11.06 -2.05
N GLY A 111 14.77 -12.19 -1.42
CA GLY A 111 15.38 -12.22 -0.08
C GLY A 111 14.42 -12.03 1.10
N THR A 112 13.16 -11.63 0.87
CA THR A 112 12.16 -11.50 1.96
C THR A 112 11.56 -12.84 2.40
N GLY A 113 11.65 -13.86 1.53
CA GLY A 113 10.98 -15.14 1.75
C GLY A 113 9.46 -15.12 1.54
N ALA A 114 8.91 -14.05 0.93
CA ALA A 114 7.49 -13.96 0.61
C ALA A 114 6.99 -15.16 -0.20
N THR A 115 5.84 -15.70 0.18
CA THR A 115 5.25 -16.90 -0.45
C THR A 115 3.92 -16.64 -1.14
N ILE A 116 3.21 -15.59 -0.74
CA ILE A 116 1.93 -15.20 -1.32
C ILE A 116 1.91 -13.68 -1.44
N ILE A 117 1.41 -13.21 -2.58
CA ILE A 117 1.05 -11.81 -2.79
C ILE A 117 -0.40 -11.72 -3.23
N SER A 118 -1.17 -10.84 -2.59
CA SER A 118 -2.55 -10.57 -2.95
C SER A 118 -2.69 -9.17 -3.53
N VAL A 119 -3.42 -9.07 -4.62
CA VAL A 119 -3.70 -7.81 -5.32
C VAL A 119 -5.20 -7.62 -5.49
N TYR A 120 -5.63 -6.36 -5.50
CA TYR A 120 -6.99 -6.01 -5.85
C TYR A 120 -7.15 -5.99 -7.37
N ILE A 121 -8.18 -6.68 -7.87
CA ILE A 121 -8.52 -6.72 -9.29
C ILE A 121 -9.69 -5.75 -9.54
N PRO A 122 -9.49 -4.56 -10.13
CA PRO A 122 -10.58 -3.58 -10.27
C PRO A 122 -11.68 -4.02 -11.23
N ALA A 123 -11.31 -4.75 -12.30
CA ALA A 123 -12.26 -5.21 -13.32
C ALA A 123 -13.31 -6.18 -12.76
N THR A 124 -12.95 -6.89 -11.69
CA THR A 124 -13.80 -7.82 -10.97
C THR A 124 -13.47 -7.65 -9.49
N PRO A 125 -14.21 -6.82 -8.73
CA PRO A 125 -13.74 -6.22 -7.48
C PRO A 125 -13.59 -7.25 -6.35
N TYR A 126 -12.50 -8.01 -6.41
CA TYR A 126 -12.08 -9.03 -5.45
C TYR A 126 -10.57 -8.97 -5.25
N ILE A 127 -10.12 -9.57 -4.14
CA ILE A 127 -8.71 -9.78 -3.86
C ILE A 127 -8.32 -11.14 -4.43
N GLN A 128 -7.26 -11.16 -5.24
CA GLN A 128 -6.72 -12.38 -5.82
C GLN A 128 -5.36 -12.68 -5.21
N ASP A 129 -5.19 -13.93 -4.76
CA ASP A 129 -3.93 -14.44 -4.23
C ASP A 129 -3.09 -15.07 -5.35
N PHE A 130 -1.80 -14.79 -5.33
CA PHE A 130 -0.81 -15.36 -6.23
C PHE A 130 0.29 -16.02 -5.41
N THR A 131 0.46 -17.32 -5.58
CA THR A 131 1.58 -18.10 -5.02
C THR A 131 2.79 -18.11 -5.95
N ASP A 132 2.59 -17.87 -7.24
CA ASP A 132 3.65 -17.54 -8.18
C ASP A 132 3.78 -16.01 -8.27
N LEU A 133 4.75 -15.47 -7.53
CA LEU A 133 5.00 -14.03 -7.44
C LEU A 133 5.43 -13.42 -8.78
N SER A 134 5.91 -14.22 -9.74
CA SER A 134 6.34 -13.69 -11.05
C SER A 134 5.16 -13.22 -11.92
N LEU A 135 3.94 -13.63 -11.59
CA LEU A 135 2.71 -13.23 -12.28
C LEU A 135 2.20 -11.84 -11.88
N VAL A 136 2.79 -11.22 -10.86
CA VAL A 136 2.40 -9.91 -10.35
C VAL A 136 3.51 -8.91 -10.61
N THR A 137 3.18 -7.80 -11.26
CA THR A 137 4.06 -6.63 -11.33
C THR A 137 3.76 -5.69 -10.17
N MET A 138 4.77 -5.43 -9.34
CA MET A 138 4.73 -4.38 -8.34
C MET A 138 5.01 -3.04 -9.00
N ASP A 139 4.09 -2.09 -8.79
CA ASP A 139 4.12 -0.76 -9.38
C ASP A 139 3.63 0.25 -8.34
N ASN A 140 4.12 1.49 -8.44
CA ASN A 140 3.69 2.55 -7.56
C ASN A 140 2.19 2.86 -7.76
N GLY A 141 1.58 3.46 -6.74
CA GLY A 141 0.15 3.75 -6.75
C GLY A 141 -0.72 2.55 -6.36
N ASN A 142 -0.20 1.33 -6.41
CA ASN A 142 -0.91 0.11 -6.01
C ASN A 142 -0.49 -0.34 -4.61
N ALA A 143 -1.43 -0.86 -3.84
CA ALA A 143 -1.13 -1.57 -2.60
C ALA A 143 -1.07 -3.08 -2.84
N TYR A 144 -0.30 -3.76 -2.00
CA TYR A 144 -0.07 -5.19 -2.04
C TYR A 144 -0.24 -5.79 -0.66
N TRP A 145 -0.85 -6.98 -0.58
CA TRP A 145 -0.84 -7.77 0.65
C TRP A 145 0.19 -8.87 0.50
N VAL A 146 1.25 -8.85 1.30
CA VAL A 146 2.37 -9.78 1.18
C VAL A 146 2.43 -10.66 2.41
N PHE A 147 2.44 -11.98 2.21
CA PHE A 147 2.66 -12.94 3.27
C PHE A 147 4.15 -13.33 3.32
N VAL A 148 4.76 -13.18 4.48
CA VAL A 148 6.13 -13.66 4.76
C VAL A 148 6.14 -14.65 5.93
N PRO A 149 6.98 -15.70 5.88
CA PRO A 149 7.02 -16.72 6.93
C PRO A 149 7.76 -16.27 8.20
N ALA A 150 8.61 -15.23 8.10
CA ALA A 150 9.39 -14.69 9.20
C ALA A 150 9.54 -13.17 9.05
N GLY A 151 9.81 -12.49 10.17
CA GLY A 151 10.09 -11.05 10.14
C GLY A 151 11.40 -10.76 9.41
N ILE A 152 11.39 -9.76 8.53
CA ILE A 152 12.53 -9.37 7.69
C ILE A 152 12.39 -7.90 7.30
N THR A 153 13.51 -7.22 7.09
CA THR A 153 13.51 -5.91 6.45
C THR A 153 13.57 -6.10 4.94
N TRP A 154 12.55 -5.59 4.24
CA TRP A 154 12.50 -5.56 2.80
C TRP A 154 13.13 -4.26 2.29
N ASP A 155 14.24 -4.42 1.58
CA ASP A 155 14.92 -3.36 0.85
C ASP A 155 14.23 -3.18 -0.52
N VAL A 156 13.30 -2.23 -0.62
CA VAL A 156 12.54 -1.98 -1.86
C VAL A 156 13.52 -1.62 -2.99
N PRO A 157 13.39 -2.21 -4.19
CA PRO A 157 14.26 -1.89 -5.31
C PRO A 157 14.26 -0.39 -5.62
N PHE A 158 15.46 0.20 -5.65
CA PHE A 158 15.65 1.60 -6.01
C PHE A 158 15.48 1.78 -7.54
N PRO A 159 14.91 2.90 -8.02
CA PRO A 159 14.75 3.20 -9.43
C PRO A 159 16.05 3.19 -10.25
#